data_AF-A0A9X2ARA6-F1
#
_entry.id   AF-A0A9X2ARA6-F1
#
_cell.length_a   1.000
_cell.length_b   1.000
_cell.length_c   1.000
_cell.angle_alpha   90.00
_cell.angle_beta   90.00
_cell.angle_gamma   90.00
#
_symmetry.space_group_name_H-M   'P 1'
#
loop_
_entity.id
_entity.type
_entity.pdbx_description
1 polymer ?
#
loop_
_entity_poly.entity_id
_entity_poly.type
_entity_poly.pdbx_seq_one_letter_code
_entity_poly.pdbx_strand_id
1 'polypeptide(L)'
;MNLDDTIRAMAALGRSKGQVREALGISRNTFAEIVKLLPDIEWQLSAETLAAMRAGARRAAEIRKAKHLHTVNGITGSIPDLCAWFGQCTPQYARRRIQQGMTVAQAVTTPLSRRRKKEAA
;
A
#
# COMPACT_ATOMS: atom_id res chain seq x y z
N MET A 1 -14.16 31.93 -24.37
CA MET A 1 -14.15 30.47 -24.15
C MET A 1 -14.91 30.22 -22.85
N ASN A 2 -15.96 29.40 -22.88
CA ASN A 2 -16.76 29.14 -21.68
C ASN A 2 -15.97 28.22 -20.73
N LEU A 3 -16.17 28.37 -19.42
CA LEU A 3 -15.53 27.55 -18.39
C LEU A 3 -15.85 26.06 -18.60
N ASP A 4 -17.08 25.77 -18.99
CA ASP A 4 -17.59 24.43 -19.29
C ASP A 4 -16.85 23.78 -20.47
N ASP A 5 -16.69 24.52 -21.57
CA ASP A 5 -15.94 24.06 -22.76
C ASP A 5 -14.47 23.82 -22.41
N THR A 6 -13.92 24.65 -21.53
CA THR A 6 -12.54 24.53 -21.05
C THR A 6 -12.35 23.25 -20.22
N ILE A 7 -13.30 22.95 -19.33
CA ILE A 7 -13.29 21.71 -18.54
C ILE A 7 -13.46 20.49 -19.45
N ARG A 8 -14.40 20.53 -20.41
CA ARG A 8 -14.63 19.44 -21.38
C ARG A 8 -13.41 19.20 -22.27
N ALA A 9 -12.80 20.25 -22.80
CA ALA A 9 -11.58 20.15 -23.59
C ALA A 9 -10.43 19.53 -22.77
N MET A 10 -10.23 19.96 -21.52
CA MET A 10 -9.21 19.37 -20.66
C MET A 10 -9.51 17.91 -20.29
N ALA A 11 -10.77 17.56 -20.05
CA ALA A 11 -11.19 16.18 -19.79
C ALA A 11 -10.95 15.27 -21.01
N ALA A 12 -11.26 15.77 -22.22
CA ALA A 12 -10.99 15.07 -23.48
C ALA A 12 -9.48 14.89 -23.74
N LEU A 13 -8.64 15.84 -23.29
CA LEU A 13 -7.18 15.71 -23.32
C LEU A 13 -6.63 14.75 -22.25
N GLY A 14 -7.49 14.10 -21.47
CA GLY A 14 -7.10 13.12 -20.46
C GLY A 14 -6.53 13.73 -19.17
N ARG A 15 -6.79 15.02 -18.91
CA ARG A 15 -6.41 15.68 -17.66
C ARG A 15 -7.33 15.23 -16.53
N SER A 16 -6.74 14.99 -15.36
CA SER A 16 -7.51 14.63 -14.17
C SER A 16 -8.27 15.83 -13.61
N LYS A 17 -9.35 15.58 -12.85
CA LYS A 17 -10.09 16.60 -12.08
C LYS A 17 -9.18 17.50 -11.24
N GLY A 18 -8.12 16.93 -10.64
CA GLY A 18 -7.15 17.67 -9.84
C GLY A 18 -6.32 18.65 -10.68
N GLN A 19 -5.83 18.20 -11.83
CA GLN A 19 -5.06 19.04 -12.76
C GLN A 19 -5.91 20.16 -13.36
N VAL A 20 -7.16 19.86 -13.73
CA VAL A 20 -8.10 20.87 -14.24
C VAL A 20 -8.40 21.91 -13.16
N ARG A 21 -8.66 21.47 -11.93
CA ARG A 21 -8.86 22.36 -10.78
C ARG A 21 -7.65 23.28 -10.55
N GLU A 22 -6.44 22.74 -10.61
CA GLU A 22 -5.20 23.50 -10.42
C GLU A 22 -4.96 24.50 -11.56
N ALA A 23 -5.17 24.08 -12.81
CA ALA A 23 -5.05 24.95 -13.98
C ALA A 23 -6.05 26.10 -13.96
N LEU A 24 -7.25 25.87 -13.43
CA LEU A 24 -8.28 26.90 -13.26
C LEU A 24 -8.05 27.78 -12.01
N GLY A 25 -7.17 27.38 -11.09
CA GLY A 25 -6.94 28.09 -9.82
C GLY A 25 -8.13 28.07 -8.86
N ILE A 26 -9.04 27.10 -9.00
CA ILE A 26 -10.31 27.05 -8.26
C ILE A 26 -10.19 26.13 -7.03
N SER A 27 -10.95 26.44 -5.98
CA SER A 27 -11.06 25.57 -4.80
C SER A 27 -11.68 24.20 -5.15
N ARG A 28 -11.34 23.17 -4.38
CA ARG A 28 -11.91 21.82 -4.58
C ARG A 28 -13.44 21.82 -4.50
N ASN A 29 -14.02 22.56 -3.57
CA ASN A 29 -15.47 22.58 -3.33
C ASN A 29 -16.19 23.27 -4.49
N THR A 30 -15.69 24.43 -4.91
CA THR A 30 -16.24 25.16 -6.06
C THR A 30 -16.17 24.31 -7.33
N PHE A 31 -15.04 23.63 -7.57
CA PHE A 31 -14.90 22.74 -8.72
C PHE A 31 -15.88 21.55 -8.67
N ALA A 32 -16.13 21.00 -7.48
CA ALA A 32 -17.09 19.91 -7.31
C ALA A 32 -18.52 20.34 -7.65
N GLU A 33 -18.94 21.55 -7.24
CA GLU A 33 -20.25 22.09 -7.61
C GLU A 33 -20.37 22.33 -9.12
N ILE A 34 -19.33 22.87 -9.76
CA ILE A 34 -19.29 23.06 -11.21
C ILE A 34 -19.45 21.72 -11.94
N VAL A 35 -18.70 20.69 -11.52
CA VAL A 35 -18.77 19.35 -12.15
C VAL A 35 -20.13 18.68 -11.94
N LYS A 36 -20.85 18.94 -10.85
CA LYS A 36 -22.23 18.43 -10.66
C LYS A 36 -23.21 19.01 -11.69
N LEU A 37 -22.99 20.25 -12.10
CA LEU A 37 -23.85 20.97 -13.05
C LEU A 37 -23.49 20.66 -14.51
N LEU A 38 -22.40 19.95 -14.76
CA LEU A 38 -21.94 19.53 -16.07
C LEU A 38 -22.38 18.09 -16.38
N PRO A 39 -23.50 17.89 -17.12
CA PRO A 39 -23.88 16.55 -17.55
C PRO A 39 -22.85 16.00 -18.55
N ASP A 40 -22.62 14.69 -18.49
CA ASP A 40 -21.88 13.90 -19.49
C ASP A 40 -20.44 14.36 -19.77
N ILE A 41 -19.65 14.59 -18.70
CA ILE A 41 -18.20 14.72 -18.85
C ILE A 41 -17.54 13.34 -18.71
N GLU A 42 -17.00 12.84 -19.81
CA GLU A 42 -16.07 11.72 -19.79
C GLU A 42 -14.67 12.18 -19.42
N TRP A 43 -14.22 11.75 -18.24
CA TRP A 43 -12.85 11.98 -17.78
C TRP A 43 -11.96 10.87 -18.31
N GLN A 44 -11.32 11.11 -19.46
CA GLN A 44 -10.38 10.13 -20.00
C GLN A 44 -9.16 10.01 -19.07
N LEU A 45 -8.77 8.78 -18.75
CA LEU A 45 -7.53 8.53 -18.05
C LEU A 45 -6.43 8.30 -19.09
N SER A 46 -5.55 9.29 -19.27
CA SER A 46 -4.38 9.15 -20.13
C SER A 46 -3.55 7.91 -19.77
N ALA A 47 -2.97 7.25 -20.77
CA ALA A 47 -2.04 6.13 -20.55
C ALA A 47 -0.86 6.55 -19.65
N GLU A 48 -0.40 7.80 -19.76
CA GLU A 48 0.68 8.35 -18.95
C GLU A 48 0.29 8.47 -17.47
N THR A 49 -0.92 8.95 -17.18
CA THR A 49 -1.40 9.09 -15.80
C THR A 49 -1.63 7.72 -15.17
N LEU A 50 -2.18 6.76 -15.93
CA LEU A 50 -2.28 5.38 -15.51
C LEU A 50 -0.92 4.75 -15.22
N ALA A 51 0.08 4.99 -16.09
CA ALA A 51 1.45 4.52 -15.89
C ALA A 51 2.09 5.12 -14.64
N ALA A 52 1.94 6.43 -14.42
CA ALA A 52 2.43 7.12 -13.23
C ALA A 52 1.78 6.59 -11.94
N MET A 53 0.45 6.35 -11.94
CA MET A 53 -0.25 5.73 -10.81
C MET A 53 0.27 4.34 -10.51
N ARG A 54 0.49 3.51 -11.54
CA ARG A 54 1.06 2.16 -11.39
C ARG A 54 2.49 2.22 -10.83
N ALA A 55 3.32 3.14 -11.32
CA ALA A 55 4.68 3.33 -10.82
C ALA A 55 4.68 3.77 -9.35
N GLY A 56 3.80 4.70 -8.97
CA GLY A 56 3.60 5.13 -7.59
C GLY A 56 3.14 4.00 -6.68
N ALA A 57 2.18 3.20 -7.12
CA ALA A 57 1.70 2.03 -6.38
C ALA A 57 2.81 0.99 -6.16
N ARG A 58 3.66 0.73 -7.17
CA ARG A 58 4.83 -0.15 -7.07
C ARG A 58 5.81 0.37 -6.03
N ARG A 59 6.20 1.64 -6.11
CA ARG A 59 7.12 2.26 -5.14
C ARG A 59 6.57 2.19 -3.71
N ALA A 60 5.28 2.45 -3.52
CA ALA A 60 4.65 2.33 -2.21
C ALA A 60 4.64 0.87 -1.71
N ALA A 61 4.44 -0.11 -2.59
CA ALA A 61 4.54 -1.53 -2.24
C ALA A 61 5.96 -1.92 -1.84
N GLU A 62 6.98 -1.43 -2.54
CA GLU A 62 8.39 -1.66 -2.22
C GLU A 62 8.77 -1.07 -0.87
N ILE A 63 8.35 0.17 -0.57
CA ILE A 63 8.58 0.82 0.73
C ILE A 63 7.93 0.00 1.85
N ARG A 64 6.69 -0.44 1.66
CA ARG A 64 6.00 -1.31 2.64
C ARG A 64 6.75 -2.63 2.83
N LYS A 65 7.19 -3.26 1.74
CA LYS A 65 7.96 -4.51 1.80
C LYS A 65 9.26 -4.32 2.58
N ALA A 66 10.04 -3.28 2.26
CA ALA A 66 11.31 -2.98 2.90
C ALA A 66 11.17 -2.76 4.42
N LYS A 67 10.10 -2.08 4.87
CA LYS A 67 9.81 -1.88 6.31
C LYS A 67 9.63 -3.19 7.09
N HIS A 68 9.23 -4.26 6.41
CA HIS A 68 8.95 -5.57 7.02
C HIS A 68 10.05 -6.62 6.76
N LEU A 69 11.17 -6.22 6.15
CA LEU A 69 12.35 -7.06 6.03
C LEU A 69 13.19 -6.95 7.29
N HIS A 70 13.62 -8.10 7.79
CA HIS A 70 14.47 -8.21 8.96
C HIS A 70 15.65 -9.12 8.64
N THR A 71 16.83 -8.75 9.14
CA THR A 71 18.04 -9.56 9.04
C THR A 71 18.28 -10.27 10.36
N VAL A 72 18.32 -11.61 10.32
CA VAL A 72 18.57 -12.47 11.49
C VAL A 72 19.61 -13.51 11.10
N ASN A 73 20.74 -13.55 11.83
CA ASN A 73 21.84 -14.49 11.61
C ASN A 73 22.32 -14.55 10.14
N GLY A 74 22.43 -13.40 9.48
CA GLY A 74 22.88 -13.30 8.08
C GLY A 74 21.78 -13.53 7.03
N ILE A 75 20.55 -13.81 7.43
CA ILE A 75 19.43 -14.08 6.52
C ILE A 75 18.46 -12.91 6.57
N THR A 76 18.15 -12.36 5.40
CA THR A 76 17.21 -11.24 5.27
C THR A 76 15.90 -11.72 4.66
N GLY A 77 14.80 -11.52 5.36
CA GLY A 77 13.47 -11.93 4.90
C GLY A 77 12.36 -11.31 5.72
N SER A 78 11.12 -11.57 5.32
CA SER A 78 9.97 -11.23 6.15
C SER A 78 9.87 -12.19 7.35
N ILE A 79 9.09 -11.85 8.37
CA ILE A 79 8.86 -12.76 9.52
C ILE A 79 8.41 -14.17 9.05
N PRO A 80 7.44 -14.32 8.12
CA PRO A 80 7.12 -15.62 7.55
C PRO A 80 8.29 -16.37 6.93
N ASP A 81 9.12 -15.69 6.13
CA ASP A 81 10.27 -16.30 5.46
C ASP A 81 11.31 -16.78 6.49
N LEU A 82 11.58 -15.95 7.51
CA LEU A 82 12.48 -16.30 8.60
C LEU A 82 11.94 -17.47 9.43
N CYS A 83 10.65 -17.48 9.76
CA CYS A 83 10.02 -18.61 10.44
C CYS A 83 10.11 -19.91 9.63
N ALA A 84 9.90 -19.84 8.32
CA ALA A 84 10.04 -20.99 7.42
C ALA A 84 11.49 -21.49 7.36
N TRP A 85 12.46 -20.57 7.33
CA TRP A 85 13.88 -20.91 7.30
C TRP A 85 14.37 -21.54 8.60
N PHE A 86 14.07 -20.93 9.76
CA PHE A 86 14.54 -21.43 11.06
C PHE A 86 13.73 -22.64 11.54
N GLY A 87 12.46 -22.77 11.13
CA GLY A 87 11.57 -23.88 11.50
C GLY A 87 11.18 -23.95 12.98
N GLN A 88 11.60 -22.98 13.81
CA GLN A 88 11.43 -23.04 15.27
C GLN A 88 10.07 -22.51 15.75
N CYS A 89 9.36 -21.72 14.94
CA CYS A 89 8.07 -21.15 15.30
C CYS A 89 7.22 -20.79 14.08
N THR A 90 5.91 -20.60 14.31
CA THR A 90 5.00 -20.12 13.28
C THR A 90 4.99 -18.58 13.22
N PRO A 91 4.64 -17.97 12.08
CA PRO A 91 4.62 -16.51 11.94
C PRO A 91 3.68 -15.81 12.93
N GLN A 92 2.56 -16.46 13.28
CA GLN A 92 1.62 -15.95 14.28
C GLN A 92 2.27 -15.88 15.67
N TYR A 93 3.02 -16.93 16.05
CA TYR A 93 3.68 -16.99 17.35
C TYR A 93 4.86 -16.01 17.42
N ALA A 94 5.63 -15.86 16.35
CA ALA A 94 6.68 -14.87 16.25
C ALA A 94 6.15 -13.43 16.43
N ARG A 95 5.04 -13.06 15.77
CA ARG A 95 4.40 -11.75 15.96
C ARG A 95 3.94 -11.54 17.41
N ARG A 96 3.36 -12.56 18.04
CA ARG A 96 2.95 -12.48 19.46
C ARG A 96 4.15 -12.23 20.37
N ARG A 97 5.26 -12.92 20.15
CA ARG A 97 6.51 -12.72 20.90
C ARG A 97 7.06 -11.30 20.74
N ILE A 98 7.01 -10.76 19.53
CA ILE A 98 7.42 -9.36 19.26
C ILE A 98 6.52 -8.37 20.00
N GLN A 99 5.21 -8.60 20.01
CA GLN A 99 4.27 -7.78 20.79
C GLN A 99 4.53 -7.87 22.31
N GLN A 100 5.06 -8.99 22.78
CA GLN A 100 5.49 -9.22 24.16
C GLN A 100 6.88 -8.63 24.47
N GLY A 101 7.51 -7.94 23.51
CA GLY A 101 8.80 -7.26 23.70
C GLY A 101 10.02 -8.07 23.29
N MET A 102 9.88 -9.28 22.71
CA MET A 102 11.02 -10.00 22.14
C MET A 102 11.51 -9.33 20.86
N THR A 103 12.82 -9.40 20.62
CA THR A 103 13.38 -8.99 19.33
C THR A 103 12.94 -9.95 18.22
N VAL A 104 12.96 -9.50 16.96
CA VAL A 104 12.62 -10.36 15.82
C VAL A 104 13.51 -11.62 15.79
N ALA A 105 14.81 -11.46 16.04
CA ALA A 105 15.77 -12.56 16.07
C ALA A 105 15.40 -13.62 17.13
N GLN A 106 15.11 -13.20 18.36
CA GLN A 106 14.66 -14.10 19.42
C GLN A 106 13.32 -14.74 19.09
N ALA A 107 12.38 -13.96 18.54
CA ALA A 107 11.04 -14.43 18.25
C ALA A 107 11.02 -15.58 17.24
N VAL A 108 11.87 -15.50 16.20
CA VAL A 108 11.95 -16.50 15.12
C VAL A 108 12.83 -17.71 15.46
N THR A 109 13.81 -17.57 16.36
CA THR A 109 14.75 -18.64 16.73
C THR A 109 14.36 -19.41 17.99
N THR A 110 13.51 -18.85 18.86
CA THR A 110 13.09 -19.56 20.07
C THR A 110 12.16 -20.73 19.70
N PRO A 111 12.48 -21.98 20.08
CA PRO A 111 11.60 -23.12 19.80
C PRO A 111 10.23 -22.93 20.46
N LEU A 112 9.17 -23.44 19.82
CA LEU A 112 7.88 -23.58 20.49
C LEU A 112 8.05 -24.49 21.70
N SER A 113 7.57 -24.08 22.88
CA SER A 113 7.56 -25.00 24.02
C SER A 113 6.70 -26.19 23.62
N ARG A 114 7.31 -27.37 23.53
CA ARG A 114 6.56 -28.62 23.35
C ARG A 114 5.57 -28.68 24.50
N ARG A 115 4.29 -28.47 24.19
CA ARG A 115 3.21 -28.92 25.07
C ARG A 115 3.49 -30.40 25.28
N ARG A 116 3.85 -30.82 26.50
CA ARG A 116 4.01 -32.26 26.80
C ARG A 116 2.75 -32.94 26.27
N LYS A 117 2.91 -33.89 25.36
CA LYS A 117 1.84 -34.82 25.00
C LYS A 117 1.39 -35.39 26.34
N LYS A 118 0.13 -35.18 26.72
CA LYS A 118 -0.44 -35.85 27.88
C LYS A 118 -0.48 -37.32 27.46
N GLU A 119 0.48 -38.11 27.94
CA GLU A 119 0.43 -39.56 27.81
C GLU A 119 -0.87 -39.97 28.50
N ALA A 120 -1.81 -40.50 27.71
CA ALA A 120 -3.03 -41.07 28.22
C ALA A 120 -2.63 -42.34 28.97
N ALA A 121 -2.83 -42.30 30.29
CA ALA A 121 -2.75 -43.46 31.18
C ALA A 121 -3.90 -44.44 30.88
#